data_AF-A0A0R2LSX9-F1
#
_entry.id   AF-A0A0R2LSX9-F1
#
_cell.length_a   1.000
_cell.length_b   1.000
_cell.length_c   1.000
_cell.angle_alpha   90.00
_cell.angle_beta   90.00
_cell.angle_gamma   90.00
#
_symmetry.space_group_name_H-M   'P 1'
#
loop_
_entity.id
_entity.type
_entity.pdbx_description
1 polymer ?
#
loop_
_entity_poly.entity_id
_entity_poly.type
_entity_poly.pdbx_seq_one_letter_code
_entity_poly.pdbx_strand_id
1 'polypeptide(L)'
;MSKKIWATSLMAILASFTLTACGAKSTVTTHQPQPTTTKPKIKPLTVSELQHDKSLTYATIIYFAIHHTKLPRWQEVADMQAGWQVEIYPHRGSRKYLVWPDQHITSAQKNLAPNWFTMKNQQVIYDSFIVHSFRKDQTATTTLTKIVKQINHDHAEKKVRHMPHNLAIINHAK
;
A
#
# COMPACT_ATOMS: atom_id res chain seq x y z
N MET A 1 23.41 39.94 -38.86
CA MET A 1 22.33 39.38 -39.70
C MET A 1 21.61 38.31 -38.88
N SER A 2 20.28 38.20 -38.82
CA SER A 2 19.21 39.12 -39.26
C SER A 2 17.93 38.88 -38.42
N LYS A 3 17.09 39.92 -38.23
CA LYS A 3 15.78 39.83 -37.57
C LYS A 3 14.64 39.62 -38.59
N LYS A 4 13.54 39.01 -38.12
CA LYS A 4 12.13 39.02 -38.61
C LYS A 4 11.38 38.11 -37.62
N ILE A 5 10.32 38.47 -36.87
CA ILE A 5 9.34 39.58 -36.91
C ILE A 5 8.48 39.59 -38.18
N TRP A 6 7.20 39.26 -38.01
CA TRP A 6 6.07 39.68 -38.86
C TRP A 6 4.86 40.03 -37.96
N ALA A 7 4.34 41.24 -38.16
CA ALA A 7 2.99 41.72 -37.91
C ALA A 7 2.53 42.40 -39.24
N THR A 8 1.33 42.90 -39.51
CA THR A 8 0.09 43.19 -38.74
C THR A 8 -1.09 42.39 -39.37
N SER A 9 -2.41 42.67 -39.34
CA SER A 9 -3.32 43.74 -38.87
C SER A 9 -4.63 43.09 -38.36
N LEU A 10 -5.51 43.67 -37.54
CA LEU A 10 -5.89 45.06 -37.17
C LEU A 10 -6.98 45.72 -38.05
N MET A 11 -8.20 45.79 -37.48
CA MET A 11 -9.37 46.71 -37.66
C MET A 11 -10.38 46.19 -36.59
N ALA A 12 -10.86 46.89 -35.55
CA ALA A 12 -11.50 48.21 -35.42
C ALA A 12 -12.92 48.22 -36.08
N ILE A 13 -14.03 48.67 -35.45
CA ILE A 13 -14.29 50.02 -34.91
C ILE A 13 -15.51 50.08 -33.93
N LEU A 14 -15.37 50.88 -32.85
CA LEU A 14 -16.33 51.69 -32.02
C LEU A 14 -17.72 51.21 -31.48
N ALA A 15 -18.17 52.02 -30.48
CA ALA A 15 -19.55 52.30 -30.00
C ALA A 15 -20.20 51.33 -28.98
N SER A 16 -20.91 51.76 -27.91
CA SER A 16 -21.34 53.11 -27.47
C SER A 16 -21.33 53.26 -25.94
N PHE A 17 -21.30 54.51 -25.43
CA PHE A 17 -21.58 54.84 -24.02
C PHE A 17 -23.10 54.95 -23.76
N THR A 18 -23.58 54.33 -22.67
CA THR A 18 -24.83 54.74 -21.98
C THR A 18 -24.69 54.56 -20.48
N LEU A 19 -24.83 55.65 -19.72
CA LEU A 19 -24.95 55.62 -18.25
C LEU A 19 -26.43 55.51 -17.87
N THR A 20 -26.81 54.46 -17.13
CA THR A 20 -28.10 54.39 -16.44
C THR A 20 -27.91 53.75 -15.06
N ALA A 21 -28.02 54.55 -13.99
CA ALA A 21 -27.96 54.07 -12.62
C ALA A 21 -29.39 53.84 -12.08
N CYS A 22 -29.71 52.63 -11.64
CA CYS A 22 -30.91 52.40 -10.82
C CYS A 22 -30.88 51.05 -10.08
N GLY A 23 -31.40 51.03 -8.84
CA GLY A 23 -31.93 49.81 -8.22
C GLY A 23 -30.93 48.83 -7.61
N ALA A 24 -30.31 49.20 -6.48
CA ALA A 24 -29.71 48.20 -5.58
C ALA A 24 -30.81 47.25 -5.04
N LYS A 25 -30.77 45.98 -5.45
CA LYS A 25 -31.62 44.92 -4.89
C LYS A 25 -30.76 44.05 -3.98
N SER A 26 -30.95 44.18 -2.67
CA SER A 26 -30.28 43.36 -1.66
C SER A 26 -30.81 41.92 -1.69
N THR A 27 -30.27 41.09 -2.58
CA THR A 27 -30.51 39.65 -2.57
C THR A 27 -29.97 39.06 -1.27
N VAL A 28 -30.85 38.63 -0.38
CA VAL A 28 -30.46 37.94 0.86
C VAL A 28 -29.96 36.55 0.46
N THR A 29 -28.64 36.39 0.37
CA THR A 29 -28.00 35.10 0.10
C THR A 29 -28.15 34.19 1.31
N THR A 30 -29.24 33.42 1.37
CA THR A 30 -29.40 32.34 2.34
C THR A 30 -28.28 31.32 2.16
N HIS A 31 -27.27 31.38 3.03
CA HIS A 31 -26.21 30.36 3.09
C HIS A 31 -26.84 29.00 3.44
N GLN A 32 -27.06 28.16 2.43
CA GLN A 32 -27.31 26.74 2.66
C GLN A 32 -26.05 26.15 3.32
N PRO A 33 -26.16 25.48 4.47
CA PRO A 33 -25.01 24.86 5.12
C PRO A 33 -24.47 23.74 4.23
N GLN A 34 -23.29 23.96 3.66
CA GLN A 34 -22.62 22.98 2.80
C GLN A 34 -22.42 21.67 3.57
N PRO A 35 -22.87 20.51 3.05
CA PRO A 35 -22.86 19.27 3.82
C PRO A 35 -21.42 18.80 4.08
N THR A 36 -21.02 18.87 5.35
CA THR A 36 -19.68 18.47 5.81
C THR A 36 -19.51 16.96 5.70
N THR A 37 -18.98 16.50 4.56
CA THR A 37 -18.69 15.08 4.29
C THR A 37 -17.48 14.59 5.10
N THR A 38 -17.70 14.37 6.40
CA THR A 38 -16.73 13.74 7.31
C THR A 38 -16.38 12.34 6.81
N LYS A 39 -15.18 12.22 6.22
CA LYS A 39 -14.62 10.93 5.77
C LYS A 39 -14.64 9.94 6.95
N PRO A 40 -15.14 8.70 6.76
CA PRO A 40 -15.29 7.75 7.85
C PRO A 40 -13.94 7.45 8.50
N LYS A 41 -13.88 7.60 9.84
CA LYS A 41 -12.64 7.38 10.60
C LYS A 41 -12.23 5.91 10.50
N ILE A 42 -11.00 5.69 10.05
CA ILE A 42 -10.44 4.34 9.89
C ILE A 42 -10.24 3.72 11.28
N LYS A 43 -10.67 2.47 11.43
CA LYS A 43 -10.50 1.71 12.68
C LYS A 43 -9.09 1.14 12.75
N PRO A 44 -8.37 1.33 13.88
CA PRO A 44 -7.08 0.67 14.12
C PRO A 44 -7.16 -0.84 13.89
N LEU A 45 -6.06 -1.43 13.42
CA LEU A 45 -5.91 -2.88 13.28
C LEU A 45 -5.84 -3.53 14.67
N THR A 46 -6.34 -4.77 14.82
CA THR A 46 -6.26 -5.50 16.10
C THR A 46 -5.73 -6.92 15.91
N VAL A 47 -5.07 -7.48 16.93
CA VAL A 47 -4.58 -8.88 16.87
C VAL A 47 -5.73 -9.88 16.78
N SER A 48 -6.88 -9.59 17.40
CA SER A 48 -8.09 -10.42 17.28
C SER A 48 -8.59 -10.49 15.84
N GLU A 49 -8.62 -9.37 15.13
CA GLU A 49 -9.02 -9.32 13.72
C GLU A 49 -8.10 -10.16 12.82
N LEU A 50 -6.78 -10.11 13.05
CA LEU A 50 -5.82 -10.98 12.38
C LEU A 50 -6.06 -12.48 12.69
N GLN A 51 -6.38 -12.82 13.93
CA GLN A 51 -6.67 -14.22 14.30
C GLN A 51 -7.85 -14.83 13.54
N HIS A 52 -8.77 -13.99 13.03
CA HIS A 52 -9.92 -14.44 12.23
C HIS A 52 -9.66 -14.32 10.70
N ASP A 53 -8.90 -13.32 10.24
CA ASP A 53 -8.54 -13.14 8.82
C ASP A 53 -7.08 -13.49 8.52
N LYS A 54 -6.88 -14.60 7.80
CA LYS A 54 -5.56 -15.11 7.37
C LYS A 54 -4.95 -14.27 6.25
N SER A 55 -5.76 -13.76 5.32
CA SER A 55 -5.29 -12.93 4.21
C SER A 55 -4.80 -11.58 4.74
N LEU A 56 -5.59 -10.95 5.63
CA LEU A 56 -5.16 -9.75 6.34
C LEU A 56 -3.94 -10.03 7.23
N THR A 57 -3.85 -11.19 7.89
CA THR A 57 -2.64 -11.59 8.64
C THR A 57 -1.39 -11.62 7.75
N TYR A 58 -1.43 -12.32 6.62
CA TYR A 58 -0.26 -12.44 5.75
C TYR A 58 0.10 -11.08 5.13
N ALA A 59 -0.88 -10.30 4.67
CA ALA A 59 -0.68 -8.91 4.23
C ALA A 59 -0.03 -8.04 5.31
N THR A 60 -0.50 -8.11 6.56
CA THR A 60 0.04 -7.38 7.71
C THR A 60 1.49 -7.76 7.99
N ILE A 61 1.80 -9.05 7.96
CA ILE A 61 3.15 -9.60 8.16
C ILE A 61 4.10 -9.14 7.03
N ILE A 62 3.67 -9.25 5.77
CA ILE A 62 4.43 -8.82 4.59
C ILE A 62 4.70 -7.32 4.62
N TYR A 63 3.70 -6.50 4.97
CA TYR A 63 3.87 -5.06 5.14
C TYR A 63 4.98 -4.74 6.15
N PHE A 64 4.92 -5.36 7.33
CA PHE A 64 5.91 -5.12 8.37
C PHE A 64 7.30 -5.62 7.97
N ALA A 65 7.37 -6.72 7.22
CA ALA A 65 8.62 -7.25 6.70
C ALA A 65 9.33 -6.22 5.81
N ILE A 66 8.63 -5.72 4.79
CA ILE A 66 9.11 -4.73 3.81
C ILE A 66 9.56 -3.43 4.51
N HIS A 67 8.75 -2.90 5.44
CA HIS A 67 8.95 -1.55 6.00
C HIS A 67 9.79 -1.49 7.28
N HIS A 68 9.91 -2.56 8.07
CA HIS A 68 10.51 -2.46 9.42
C HIS A 68 11.57 -3.51 9.77
N THR A 69 11.66 -4.67 9.09
CA THR A 69 12.64 -5.71 9.49
C THR A 69 14.09 -5.40 9.12
N LYS A 70 14.30 -4.48 8.17
CA LYS A 70 15.61 -4.12 7.57
C LYS A 70 16.33 -5.30 6.88
N LEU A 71 15.65 -6.42 6.65
CA LEU A 71 16.16 -7.54 5.84
C LEU A 71 16.18 -7.13 4.36
N PRO A 72 17.33 -7.00 3.68
CA PRO A 72 17.40 -6.39 2.35
C PRO A 72 16.60 -7.15 1.28
N ARG A 73 16.57 -8.48 1.35
CA ARG A 73 15.85 -9.33 0.38
C ARG A 73 14.34 -9.10 0.39
N TRP A 74 13.77 -8.57 1.48
CA TRP A 74 12.35 -8.20 1.52
C TRP A 74 12.01 -6.96 0.66
N GLN A 75 13.01 -6.22 0.15
CA GLN A 75 12.77 -5.19 -0.86
C GLN A 75 12.45 -5.79 -2.25
N GLU A 76 12.86 -7.03 -2.53
CA GLU A 76 12.49 -7.74 -3.78
C GLU A 76 11.00 -8.07 -3.85
N VAL A 77 10.27 -7.97 -2.72
CA VAL A 77 8.81 -8.11 -2.64
C VAL A 77 8.13 -6.79 -2.24
N ALA A 78 8.76 -5.63 -2.46
CA ALA A 78 8.20 -4.33 -2.10
C ALA A 78 7.14 -3.78 -3.08
N ASP A 79 6.94 -4.43 -4.24
CA ASP A 79 5.94 -4.00 -5.22
C ASP A 79 4.51 -4.27 -4.75
N MET A 80 3.88 -3.22 -4.24
CA MET A 80 2.50 -3.20 -3.76
C MET A 80 1.44 -3.39 -4.87
N GLN A 81 1.80 -3.16 -6.14
CA GLN A 81 0.90 -3.25 -7.29
C GLN A 81 0.91 -4.66 -7.89
N ALA A 82 2.10 -5.24 -8.09
CA ALA A 82 2.23 -6.65 -8.46
C ALA A 82 1.67 -7.59 -7.38
N GLY A 83 1.83 -7.22 -6.11
CA GLY A 83 1.32 -8.00 -4.99
C GLY A 83 2.17 -9.25 -4.71
N TRP A 84 1.54 -10.27 -4.13
CA TRP A 84 2.26 -11.44 -3.61
C TRP A 84 1.50 -12.75 -3.80
N GLN A 85 2.24 -13.81 -4.09
CA GLN A 85 1.77 -15.18 -3.91
C GLN A 85 2.38 -15.77 -2.62
N VAL A 86 1.52 -16.14 -1.68
CA VAL A 86 1.90 -16.79 -0.42
C VAL A 86 1.68 -18.30 -0.52
N GLU A 87 2.75 -19.07 -0.37
CA GLU A 87 2.71 -20.54 -0.43
C GLU A 87 2.97 -21.16 0.94
N ILE A 88 2.03 -21.97 1.43
CA ILE A 88 2.02 -22.52 2.78
C ILE A 88 2.49 -23.97 2.74
N TYR A 89 3.60 -24.27 3.40
CA TYR A 89 4.21 -25.61 3.47
C TYR A 89 4.34 -26.10 4.94
N PRO A 90 4.30 -27.43 5.18
CA PRO A 90 4.59 -27.99 6.50
C PRO A 90 6.09 -27.82 6.84
N HIS A 91 6.40 -27.45 8.09
CA HIS A 91 7.78 -27.24 8.53
C HIS A 91 7.97 -27.53 10.03
N ARG A 92 8.61 -28.65 10.37
CA ARG A 92 9.05 -29.01 11.75
C ARG A 92 7.96 -28.78 12.82
N GLY A 93 6.75 -29.32 12.63
CA GLY A 93 5.63 -29.15 13.56
C GLY A 93 4.96 -27.76 13.52
N SER A 94 5.23 -26.97 12.48
CA SER A 94 4.67 -25.64 12.22
C SER A 94 4.44 -25.45 10.71
N ARG A 95 4.20 -24.21 10.27
CA ARG A 95 4.04 -23.85 8.85
C ARG A 95 5.08 -22.82 8.42
N LYS A 96 5.67 -23.06 7.25
CA LYS A 96 6.52 -22.12 6.52
C LYS A 96 5.64 -21.40 5.49
N TYR A 97 5.75 -20.07 5.43
CA TYR A 97 5.02 -19.22 4.52
C TYR A 97 6.03 -18.59 3.56
N LEU A 98 6.12 -19.10 2.33
CA LEU A 98 6.93 -18.51 1.28
C LEU A 98 6.20 -17.29 0.71
N VAL A 99 6.91 -16.20 0.47
CA VAL A 99 6.37 -14.97 -0.11
C VAL A 99 7.11 -14.68 -1.40
N TRP A 100 6.41 -14.87 -2.51
CA TRP A 100 6.88 -14.51 -3.84
C TRP A 100 6.44 -13.08 -4.21
N PRO A 101 7.24 -12.35 -5.02
CA PRO A 101 6.76 -11.15 -5.70
C PRO A 101 5.77 -11.55 -6.80
N ASP A 102 4.79 -10.68 -7.07
CA ASP A 102 3.66 -10.91 -7.99
C ASP A 102 2.67 -11.98 -7.49
N GLN A 103 1.38 -11.62 -7.46
CA GLN A 103 0.27 -12.52 -7.12
C GLN A 103 -0.07 -13.54 -8.22
N HIS A 104 0.50 -13.39 -9.42
CA HIS A 104 0.30 -14.25 -10.59
C HIS A 104 1.57 -15.02 -11.00
N ILE A 105 2.61 -15.01 -10.16
CA ILE A 105 3.91 -15.63 -10.44
C ILE A 105 3.83 -17.14 -10.74
N THR A 106 4.13 -17.47 -12.00
CA THR A 106 4.14 -18.85 -12.49
C THR A 106 5.35 -19.63 -11.97
N SER A 107 5.27 -20.97 -12.00
CA SER A 107 6.40 -21.83 -11.59
C SER A 107 7.68 -21.61 -12.39
N ALA A 108 7.59 -21.14 -13.64
CA ALA A 108 8.74 -20.83 -14.49
C ALA A 108 9.47 -19.52 -14.12
N GLN A 109 8.87 -18.68 -13.27
CA GLN A 109 9.48 -17.45 -12.75
C GLN A 109 10.15 -17.66 -11.37
N LYS A 110 9.93 -18.81 -10.72
CA LYS A 110 10.38 -19.13 -9.35
C LYS A 110 11.83 -19.59 -9.28
N ASN A 111 12.72 -18.82 -9.93
CA ASN A 111 14.11 -19.21 -10.19
C ASN A 111 15.10 -18.79 -9.08
N LEU A 112 14.61 -18.17 -8.00
CA LEU A 112 15.40 -17.76 -6.82
C LEU A 112 14.69 -18.21 -5.53
N ALA A 113 15.43 -18.37 -4.44
CA ALA A 113 14.85 -18.67 -3.14
C ALA A 113 13.94 -17.52 -2.66
N PRO A 114 12.67 -17.76 -2.33
CA PRO A 114 11.74 -16.71 -1.91
C PRO A 114 12.07 -16.19 -0.51
N ASN A 115 11.58 -14.99 -0.20
CA ASN A 115 11.47 -14.55 1.19
C ASN A 115 10.48 -15.46 1.93
N TRP A 116 10.66 -15.65 3.25
CA TRP A 116 9.70 -16.45 4.00
C TRP A 116 9.59 -16.05 5.46
N PHE A 117 8.52 -16.51 6.09
CA PHE A 117 8.34 -16.41 7.54
C PHE A 117 7.77 -17.71 8.12
N THR A 118 7.90 -17.87 9.43
CA THR A 118 7.15 -18.83 10.22
C THR A 118 6.34 -18.08 11.30
N MET A 119 5.23 -18.68 11.71
CA MET A 119 4.36 -18.12 12.75
C MET A 119 3.97 -19.21 13.74
N LYS A 120 4.18 -18.95 15.04
CA LYS A 120 3.78 -19.82 16.14
C LYS A 120 3.18 -18.97 17.26
N ASN A 121 1.96 -19.31 17.68
CA ASN A 121 1.15 -18.52 18.60
C ASN A 121 0.98 -17.07 18.08
N GLN A 122 1.67 -16.09 18.68
CA GLN A 122 1.74 -14.71 18.19
C GLN A 122 3.15 -14.30 17.72
N GLN A 123 4.15 -15.19 17.81
CA GLN A 123 5.51 -14.92 17.37
C GLN A 123 5.59 -15.07 15.85
N VAL A 124 6.24 -14.11 15.19
CA VAL A 124 6.57 -14.13 13.77
C VAL A 124 8.09 -14.09 13.65
N ILE A 125 8.67 -15.04 12.92
CA ILE A 125 10.08 -15.08 12.58
C ILE A 125 10.16 -14.94 11.06
N TYR A 126 10.84 -13.89 10.60
CA TYR A 126 11.18 -13.68 9.20
C TYR A 126 12.56 -14.25 8.92
N ASP A 127 12.72 -14.90 7.77
CA ASP A 127 13.96 -15.51 7.32
C ASP A 127 14.25 -15.04 5.87
N SER A 128 15.50 -14.63 5.63
CA SER A 128 15.96 -14.02 4.38
C SER A 128 17.26 -14.69 3.95
N PHE A 129 17.18 -15.50 2.89
CA PHE A 129 18.34 -16.16 2.29
C PHE A 129 19.32 -15.14 1.70
N ILE A 130 20.62 -15.30 1.95
CA ILE A 130 21.64 -14.39 1.40
C ILE A 130 22.24 -15.01 0.13
N VAL A 131 21.70 -14.64 -1.04
CA VAL A 131 22.28 -15.03 -2.33
C VAL A 131 23.72 -14.51 -2.42
N HIS A 132 24.63 -15.34 -2.94
CA HIS A 132 26.06 -15.04 -3.08
C HIS A 132 26.86 -14.82 -1.77
N SER A 133 26.43 -15.38 -0.63
CA SER A 133 27.30 -15.42 0.56
C SER A 133 27.30 -16.77 1.28
N PHE A 134 28.47 -17.19 1.76
CA PHE A 134 28.62 -18.32 2.71
C PHE A 134 28.22 -17.95 4.15
N ARG A 135 27.46 -16.86 4.35
CA ARG A 135 26.99 -16.41 5.66
C ARG A 135 25.60 -16.98 5.92
N LYS A 136 25.30 -17.21 7.21
CA LYS A 136 24.01 -17.67 7.69
C LYS A 136 22.89 -16.71 7.29
N ASP A 137 21.71 -17.26 6.94
CA ASP A 137 20.49 -16.51 6.65
C ASP A 137 20.22 -15.40 7.67
N GLN A 138 19.77 -14.25 7.18
CA GLN A 138 19.38 -13.15 8.05
C GLN A 138 17.97 -13.39 8.58
N THR A 139 17.78 -13.24 9.89
CA THR A 139 16.48 -13.45 10.53
C THR A 139 16.07 -12.26 11.38
N ALA A 140 14.75 -12.05 11.50
CA ALA A 140 14.17 -11.03 12.36
C ALA A 140 12.97 -11.60 13.12
N THR A 141 12.90 -11.39 14.43
CA THR A 141 11.83 -11.95 15.28
C THR A 141 11.00 -10.86 15.92
N THR A 142 9.68 -10.97 15.83
CA THR A 142 8.71 -10.03 16.41
C THR A 142 7.45 -10.75 16.88
N THR A 143 6.41 -10.00 17.25
CA THR A 143 5.07 -10.55 17.54
C THR A 143 3.98 -9.79 16.79
N LEU A 144 2.83 -10.45 16.55
CA LEU A 144 1.65 -9.80 15.95
C LEU A 144 1.25 -8.52 16.71
N THR A 145 1.36 -8.50 18.03
CA THR A 145 1.10 -7.30 18.85
C THR A 145 2.06 -6.15 18.57
N LYS A 146 3.35 -6.43 18.35
CA LYS A 146 4.34 -5.41 17.93
C LYS A 146 4.06 -4.93 16.50
N ILE A 147 3.74 -5.85 15.59
CA ILE A 147 3.40 -5.56 14.19
C ILE A 147 2.18 -4.63 14.12
N VAL A 148 1.08 -5.00 14.79
CA VAL A 148 -0.16 -4.21 14.84
C VAL A 148 0.07 -2.84 15.48
N LYS A 149 0.84 -2.76 16.57
CA LYS A 149 1.18 -1.47 17.20
C LYS A 149 1.93 -0.54 16.22
N GLN A 150 2.88 -1.07 15.45
CA GLN A 150 3.64 -0.30 14.47
C GLN A 150 2.74 0.19 13.32
N ILE A 151 1.93 -0.69 12.73
CA ILE A 151 1.04 -0.36 11.61
C ILE A 151 -0.02 0.69 11.99
N ASN A 152 -0.53 0.65 13.23
CA ASN A 152 -1.45 1.67 13.75
C ASN A 152 -0.75 3.00 14.07
N HIS A 153 0.50 2.96 14.55
CA HIS A 153 1.33 4.15 14.77
C HIS A 153 1.64 4.87 13.45
N ASP A 154 1.92 4.10 12.39
CA ASP A 154 2.25 4.63 11.07
C ASP A 154 1.01 4.95 10.21
N HIS A 155 -0.19 4.86 10.80
CA HIS A 155 -1.51 5.06 10.15
C HIS A 155 -1.68 4.29 8.82
N ALA A 156 -1.07 3.10 8.76
CA ALA A 156 -1.01 2.26 7.57
C ALA A 156 -2.22 1.32 7.43
N GLU A 157 -3.21 1.38 8.33
CA GLU A 157 -4.30 0.40 8.39
C GLU A 157 -5.10 0.36 7.08
N LYS A 158 -5.31 1.51 6.42
CA LYS A 158 -5.99 1.54 5.12
C LYS A 158 -5.23 0.75 4.05
N LYS A 159 -3.91 0.88 4.01
CA LYS A 159 -3.02 0.25 3.03
C LYS A 159 -2.97 -1.27 3.28
N VAL A 160 -2.76 -1.65 4.53
CA VAL A 160 -2.74 -3.07 4.97
C VAL A 160 -4.09 -3.76 4.75
N ARG A 161 -5.21 -3.06 4.95
CA ARG A 161 -6.57 -3.58 4.67
C ARG A 161 -6.90 -3.74 3.19
N HIS A 162 -6.15 -3.10 2.30
CA HIS A 162 -6.33 -3.22 0.85
C HIS A 162 -5.42 -4.29 0.22
N MET A 163 -4.24 -4.55 0.82
CA MET A 163 -3.30 -5.58 0.37
C MET A 163 -3.89 -6.99 0.13
N PRO A 164 -4.90 -7.49 0.87
CA PRO A 164 -5.55 -8.77 0.57
C PRO A 164 -6.19 -8.89 -0.82
N HIS A 165 -6.44 -7.78 -1.54
CA HIS A 165 -6.87 -7.82 -2.93
C HIS A 165 -5.75 -8.16 -3.92
N ASN A 166 -4.49 -7.97 -3.51
CA ASN A 166 -3.28 -8.26 -4.30
C ASN A 166 -2.52 -9.47 -3.72
N LEU A 167 -3.25 -10.47 -3.22
CA LEU A 167 -2.71 -11.58 -2.44
C LEU A 167 -3.28 -12.94 -2.88
N ALA A 168 -2.50 -13.69 -3.65
CA ALA A 168 -2.78 -15.10 -3.91
C ALA A 168 -2.30 -15.97 -2.74
N ILE A 169 -3.06 -17.01 -2.38
CA ILE A 169 -2.69 -17.95 -1.30
C ILE A 169 -2.83 -19.38 -1.80
N ILE A 170 -1.72 -20.12 -1.83
CA ILE A 170 -1.70 -21.55 -2.15
C ILE A 170 -1.30 -22.35 -0.90
N ASN A 171 -2.02 -23.43 -0.59
CA ASN A 171 -1.78 -24.21 0.61
C ASN A 171 -1.41 -25.66 0.27
N HIS A 172 -0.12 -25.97 0.41
CA HIS A 172 0.49 -27.29 0.24
C HIS A 172 0.62 -28.04 1.58
N ALA A 173 0.10 -27.47 2.68
CA ALA A 173 0.00 -28.11 4.00
C ALA A 173 -1.42 -28.61 4.27
N LYS A 174 -1.96 -29.37 3.30
CA LYS A 174 -3.20 -30.15 3.35
C LYS A 174 -2.85 -31.63 3.15
#